data_AF-A0A2V9UJP4-F1
#
_entry.id   AF-A0A2V9UJP4-F1
#
_cell.length_a   1.000
_cell.length_b   1.000
_cell.length_c   1.000
_cell.angle_alpha   90.00
_cell.angle_beta   90.00
_cell.angle_gamma   90.00
#
_symmetry.space_group_name_H-M   'P 1'
#
loop_
_entity.id
_entity.type
_entity.pdbx_description
1 polymer ?
#
loop_
_entity_poly.entity_id
_entity_poly.type
_entity_poly.pdbx_seq_one_letter_code
_entity_poly.pdbx_strand_id
1 'polypeptide(L)'
;MDREVPEFPRRRKEDKPTRRFNRGLYILPSLFTTANIAAGYYAILQVTHGSVAEPWHFDFAAKAIGFAVLFDGLDGRIARMTHTSSDFGRELDSLADVITFGVAPAMLAWMWGFRQLPQDLGEMRTKLLQLGAVA
;
A
#
# COMPACT_ATOMS: atom_id res chain seq x y z
N MET A 1 -46.41 -61.53 23.00
CA MET A 1 -45.12 -61.79 22.33
C MET A 1 -44.65 -60.46 21.80
N ASP A 2 -44.09 -59.66 22.71
CA ASP A 2 -43.67 -58.29 22.42
C ASP A 2 -42.39 -58.34 21.60
N ARG A 3 -42.43 -57.74 20.41
CA ARG A 3 -41.27 -57.66 19.54
C ARG A 3 -40.36 -56.55 20.08
N GLU A 4 -39.20 -56.92 20.58
CA GLU A 4 -38.11 -55.98 20.84
C GLU A 4 -37.76 -55.27 19.53
N VAL A 5 -38.00 -53.97 19.48
CA VAL A 5 -37.57 -53.11 18.36
C VAL A 5 -36.07 -52.89 18.51
N PRO A 6 -35.23 -53.15 17.49
CA PRO A 6 -33.81 -52.88 17.57
C PRO A 6 -33.56 -51.38 17.75
N GLU A 7 -32.91 -51.00 18.85
CA GLU A 7 -32.52 -49.63 19.11
C GLU A 7 -31.33 -49.27 18.21
N PHE A 8 -31.57 -48.47 17.17
CA PHE A 8 -30.50 -48.02 16.28
C PHE A 8 -29.54 -47.09 17.04
N PRO A 9 -28.21 -47.28 16.94
CA PRO A 9 -27.25 -46.42 17.60
C PRO A 9 -27.40 -44.98 17.07
N ARG A 10 -27.71 -44.05 17.99
CA ARG A 10 -27.77 -42.61 17.67
C ARG A 10 -26.40 -42.17 17.17
N ARG A 11 -26.33 -41.80 15.88
CA ARG A 11 -25.14 -41.19 15.26
C ARG A 11 -24.66 -40.05 16.14
N ARG A 12 -23.50 -40.23 16.79
CA ARG A 12 -22.81 -39.18 17.54
C ARG A 12 -22.60 -38.03 16.57
N LYS A 13 -23.17 -36.86 16.86
CA LYS A 13 -22.87 -35.65 16.09
C LYS A 13 -21.36 -35.44 16.20
N GLU A 14 -20.65 -35.60 15.09
CA GLU A 14 -19.26 -35.20 15.00
C GLU A 14 -19.21 -33.69 15.20
N ASP A 15 -18.70 -33.27 16.35
CA ASP A 15 -18.36 -31.88 16.60
C ASP A 15 -17.29 -31.49 15.58
N LYS A 16 -17.68 -30.73 14.57
CA LYS A 16 -16.74 -30.14 13.61
C LYS A 16 -15.71 -29.34 14.43
N PRO A 17 -14.40 -29.54 14.24
CA PRO A 17 -13.41 -28.76 14.97
C PRO A 17 -13.62 -27.30 14.60
N THR A 18 -14.04 -26.50 15.57
CA THR A 18 -14.09 -25.05 15.45
C THR A 18 -12.65 -24.59 15.31
N ARG A 19 -12.18 -24.48 14.06
CA ARG A 19 -10.94 -23.77 13.75
C ARG A 19 -11.12 -22.36 14.27
N ARG A 20 -10.61 -22.11 15.48
CA ARG A 20 -10.39 -20.77 16.01
C ARG A 20 -9.51 -20.06 15.00
N PHE A 21 -10.12 -19.28 14.12
CA PHE A 21 -9.38 -18.39 13.24
C PHE A 21 -8.60 -17.45 14.16
N ASN A 22 -7.28 -17.64 14.18
CA ASN A 22 -6.37 -16.79 14.90
C ASN A 22 -6.56 -15.37 14.38
N ARG A 23 -6.99 -14.45 15.24
CA ARG A 23 -7.25 -13.04 14.90
C ARG A 23 -6.07 -12.36 14.20
N GLY A 24 -4.86 -12.90 14.32
CA GLY A 24 -3.67 -12.45 13.60
C GLY A 24 -3.73 -12.55 12.07
N LEU A 25 -4.51 -13.48 11.49
CA LEU A 25 -4.60 -13.64 10.03
C LEU A 25 -5.35 -12.48 9.34
N TYR A 26 -6.15 -11.73 10.10
CA TYR A 26 -6.91 -10.57 9.63
C TYR A 26 -6.10 -9.26 9.66
N ILE A 27 -4.96 -9.24 10.38
CA ILE A 27 -4.13 -8.05 10.57
C ILE A 27 -3.04 -7.95 9.49
N LEU A 28 -2.66 -9.08 8.89
CA LEU A 28 -1.61 -9.13 7.86
C LEU A 28 -1.89 -8.19 6.68
N PRO A 29 -3.06 -8.24 6.00
CA PRO A 29 -3.32 -7.33 4.88
C PRO A 29 -3.24 -5.86 5.31
N SER A 30 -3.81 -5.52 6.47
CA SER A 30 -3.84 -4.15 6.98
C SER A 30 -2.47 -3.60 7.35
N LEU A 31 -1.57 -4.42 7.90
CA LEU A 31 -0.18 -4.04 8.23
C LEU A 31 0.60 -3.63 6.99
N PHE A 32 0.35 -4.35 5.93
CA PHE A 32 1.04 -4.30 4.67
C PHE A 32 0.59 -3.10 3.82
N THR A 33 -0.71 -2.92 3.68
CA THR A 33 -1.29 -1.67 3.18
C THR A 33 -0.81 -0.46 3.99
N THR A 34 -0.74 -0.57 5.33
CA THR A 34 -0.22 0.52 6.19
C THR A 34 1.26 0.80 5.91
N ALA A 35 2.07 -0.22 5.65
CA ALA A 35 3.48 -0.04 5.27
C ALA A 35 3.63 0.63 3.91
N ASN A 36 2.79 0.29 2.93
CA ASN A 36 2.73 0.95 1.62
C ASN A 36 2.39 2.45 1.79
N ILE A 37 1.34 2.77 2.55
CA ILE A 37 0.96 4.16 2.86
C ILE A 37 2.10 4.91 3.56
N ALA A 38 2.73 4.28 4.57
CA ALA A 38 3.83 4.90 5.30
C ALA A 38 5.03 5.20 4.39
N ALA A 39 5.34 4.29 3.47
CA ALA A 39 6.41 4.48 2.49
C ALA A 39 6.07 5.59 1.48
N GLY A 40 4.83 5.65 0.98
CA GLY A 40 4.35 6.74 0.12
C GLY A 40 4.39 8.10 0.82
N TYR A 41 3.93 8.16 2.08
CA TYR A 41 4.02 9.38 2.90
C TYR A 41 5.47 9.81 3.15
N TYR A 42 6.35 8.88 3.51
CA TYR A 42 7.77 9.17 3.69
C TYR A 42 8.41 9.68 2.39
N ALA A 43 8.09 9.08 1.24
CA ALA A 43 8.56 9.56 -0.05
C ALA A 43 8.15 11.01 -0.31
N ILE A 44 6.88 11.36 -0.07
CA ILE A 44 6.38 12.73 -0.22
C ILE A 44 7.14 13.69 0.71
N LEU A 45 7.35 13.32 1.98
CA LEU A 45 8.13 14.14 2.91
C LEU A 45 9.57 14.39 2.41
N GLN A 46 10.25 13.33 1.95
CA GLN A 46 11.59 13.45 1.40
C GLN A 46 11.61 14.35 0.16
N VAL A 47 10.65 14.19 -0.75
CA VAL A 47 10.48 15.08 -1.90
C VAL A 47 10.36 16.54 -1.44
N THR A 48 9.54 16.83 -0.43
CA THR A 48 9.34 18.21 0.05
C THR A 48 10.59 18.87 0.67
N HIS A 49 11.49 18.07 1.26
CA HIS A 49 12.77 18.54 1.82
C HIS A 49 13.89 18.61 0.78
N GLY A 50 13.71 17.97 -0.38
CA GLY A 50 14.70 17.97 -1.44
C GLY A 50 15.00 19.37 -1.98
N SER A 51 16.30 19.67 -2.08
CA SER A 51 16.81 20.93 -2.61
C SER A 51 18.10 20.71 -3.40
N VAL A 52 18.60 21.77 -4.06
CA VAL A 52 19.89 21.73 -4.76
C VAL A 52 21.04 21.49 -3.79
N ALA A 53 20.93 22.02 -2.56
CA ALA A 53 21.93 21.81 -1.50
C ALA A 53 21.88 20.39 -0.92
N GLU A 54 20.69 19.78 -0.91
CA GLU A 54 20.43 18.48 -0.29
C GLU A 54 19.74 17.51 -1.27
N PRO A 55 20.42 17.10 -2.35
CA PRO A 55 19.81 16.27 -3.40
C PRO A 55 19.51 14.83 -2.96
N TRP A 56 20.18 14.35 -1.89
CA TRP A 56 19.99 12.99 -1.35
C TRP A 56 18.56 12.69 -0.91
N HIS A 57 17.78 13.72 -0.59
CA HIS A 57 16.36 13.58 -0.28
C HIS A 57 15.56 13.01 -1.46
N PHE A 58 15.89 13.40 -2.69
CA PHE A 58 15.24 12.83 -3.89
C PHE A 58 15.60 11.35 -4.07
N ASP A 59 16.82 10.94 -3.74
CA ASP A 59 17.24 9.53 -3.77
C ASP A 59 16.50 8.70 -2.72
N PHE A 60 16.31 9.25 -1.50
CA PHE A 60 15.54 8.58 -0.47
C PHE A 60 14.07 8.45 -0.84
N ALA A 61 13.49 9.48 -1.46
CA ALA A 61 12.13 9.40 -2.01
C ALA A 61 12.00 8.31 -3.08
N ALA A 62 12.91 8.27 -4.05
CA ALA A 62 12.91 7.27 -5.11
C ALA A 62 13.03 5.84 -4.55
N LYS A 63 13.92 5.64 -3.57
CA LYS A 63 14.07 4.35 -2.89
C LYS A 63 12.80 3.97 -2.12
N ALA A 64 12.20 4.91 -1.40
CA ALA A 64 10.96 4.66 -0.65
C ALA A 64 9.80 4.25 -1.57
N ILE A 65 9.62 4.93 -2.70
CA ILE A 65 8.66 4.54 -3.74
C ILE A 65 8.98 3.12 -4.22
N GLY A 66 10.23 2.85 -4.60
CA GLY A 66 10.66 1.53 -5.09
C GLY A 66 10.43 0.40 -4.08
N PHE A 67 10.68 0.64 -2.80
CA PHE A 67 10.37 -0.32 -1.74
C PHE A 67 8.87 -0.54 -1.60
N ALA A 68 8.08 0.51 -1.63
CA ALA A 68 6.63 0.41 -1.51
C ALA A 68 6.02 -0.40 -2.67
N VAL A 69 6.54 -0.23 -3.90
CA VAL A 69 6.17 -1.06 -5.06
C VAL A 69 6.39 -2.56 -4.79
N LEU A 70 7.53 -2.88 -4.17
CA LEU A 70 7.88 -4.25 -3.83
C LEU A 70 6.96 -4.83 -2.75
N PHE A 71 6.64 -4.04 -1.72
CA PHE A 71 5.74 -4.46 -0.64
C PHE A 71 4.31 -4.68 -1.15
N ASP A 72 3.78 -3.73 -1.91
CA ASP A 72 2.42 -3.82 -2.48
C ASP A 72 2.20 -5.09 -3.31
N GLY A 73 3.16 -5.41 -4.19
CA GLY A 73 3.12 -6.63 -4.99
C GLY A 73 3.21 -7.93 -4.19
N LEU A 74 3.87 -7.90 -3.04
CA LEU A 74 3.94 -9.03 -2.09
C LEU A 74 2.62 -9.19 -1.33
N ASP A 75 1.98 -8.09 -0.97
CA ASP A 75 0.83 -8.06 -0.08
C ASP A 75 -0.45 -8.43 -0.77
N GLY A 76 -0.63 -7.97 -2.00
CA GLY A 76 -1.70 -8.46 -2.86
C GLY A 76 -1.62 -9.97 -3.10
N ARG A 77 -0.42 -10.57 -3.12
CA ARG A 77 -0.24 -12.02 -3.23
C ARG A 77 -0.55 -12.75 -1.93
N ILE A 78 -0.06 -12.24 -0.79
CA ILE A 78 -0.29 -12.84 0.53
C ILE A 78 -1.78 -12.77 0.90
N ALA A 79 -2.44 -11.63 0.67
CA ALA A 79 -3.86 -11.43 0.95
C ALA A 79 -4.78 -12.35 0.12
N ARG A 80 -4.44 -12.59 -1.16
CA ARG A 80 -5.17 -13.54 -2.02
C ARG A 80 -5.03 -14.99 -1.55
N MET A 81 -3.91 -15.35 -0.93
CA MET A 81 -3.67 -16.71 -0.42
C MET A 81 -4.32 -16.95 0.95
N THR A 82 -4.58 -15.91 1.74
CA THR A 82 -5.13 -16.04 3.11
C THR A 82 -6.64 -15.89 3.21
N HIS A 83 -7.36 -15.46 2.15
CA HIS A 83 -8.82 -15.25 2.15
C HIS A 83 -9.35 -14.37 3.31
N THR A 84 -8.50 -13.50 3.89
CA THR A 84 -8.83 -12.68 5.07
C THR A 84 -8.88 -11.17 4.83
N SER A 85 -8.93 -10.71 3.58
CA SER A 85 -9.08 -9.28 3.26
C SER A 85 -10.52 -8.81 3.51
N SER A 86 -10.70 -7.74 4.30
CA SER A 86 -11.99 -7.06 4.43
C SER A 86 -12.21 -6.07 3.28
N ASP A 87 -13.46 -5.72 2.99
CA ASP A 87 -13.80 -4.73 1.96
C ASP A 87 -13.15 -3.37 2.24
N PHE A 88 -13.10 -2.96 3.50
CA PHE A 88 -12.41 -1.73 3.91
C PHE A 88 -10.89 -1.79 3.65
N GLY A 89 -10.26 -2.92 3.95
CA GLY A 89 -8.84 -3.13 3.67
C GLY A 89 -8.53 -3.03 2.18
N ARG A 90 -9.44 -3.53 1.33
CA ARG A 90 -9.32 -3.46 -0.12
C ARG A 90 -9.40 -2.03 -0.66
N GLU A 91 -10.31 -1.21 -0.13
CA GLU A 91 -10.40 0.21 -0.51
C GLU A 91 -9.19 1.00 -0.01
N LEU A 92 -8.71 0.70 1.21
CA LEU A 92 -7.50 1.32 1.75
C LEU A 92 -6.25 0.98 0.93
N ASP A 93 -6.15 -0.26 0.43
CA ASP A 93 -5.10 -0.73 -0.48
C ASP A 93 -5.10 0.09 -1.78
N SER A 94 -6.28 0.26 -2.38
CA SER A 94 -6.41 1.08 -3.58
C SER A 94 -6.03 2.55 -3.35
N LEU A 95 -6.33 3.12 -2.17
CA LEU A 95 -5.89 4.47 -1.81
C LEU A 95 -4.37 4.53 -1.61
N ALA A 96 -3.78 3.51 -0.99
CA ALA A 96 -2.34 3.39 -0.84
C ALA A 96 -1.66 3.38 -2.22
N ASP A 97 -2.16 2.59 -3.15
CA ASP A 97 -1.63 2.49 -4.51
C ASP A 97 -1.65 3.83 -5.24
N VAL A 98 -2.75 4.57 -5.15
CA VAL A 98 -2.85 5.90 -5.77
C VAL A 98 -1.81 6.86 -5.20
N ILE A 99 -1.57 6.83 -3.90
CA ILE A 99 -0.56 7.68 -3.27
C ILE A 99 0.83 7.27 -3.73
N THR A 100 1.14 5.98 -3.68
CA THR A 100 2.51 5.51 -3.84
C THR A 100 2.95 5.38 -5.29
N PHE A 101 2.03 5.06 -6.21
CA PHE A 101 2.30 4.96 -7.65
C PHE A 101 1.88 6.19 -8.45
N GLY A 102 0.92 6.97 -7.96
CA GLY A 102 0.45 8.18 -8.65
C GLY A 102 1.09 9.43 -8.09
N VAL A 103 0.76 9.75 -6.83
CA VAL A 103 1.08 11.06 -6.23
C VAL A 103 2.57 11.20 -5.96
N ALA A 104 3.18 10.26 -5.25
CA ALA A 104 4.59 10.36 -4.84
C ALA A 104 5.56 10.45 -6.05
N PRO A 105 5.42 9.63 -7.12
CA PRO A 105 6.28 9.73 -8.29
C PRO A 105 6.06 11.04 -9.08
N ALA A 106 4.81 11.51 -9.20
CA ALA A 106 4.51 12.78 -9.87
C ALA A 106 5.15 13.96 -9.12
N MET A 107 5.03 13.99 -7.80
CA MET A 107 5.67 15.02 -6.97
C MET A 107 7.20 14.97 -7.07
N LEU A 108 7.79 13.78 -7.04
CA LEU A 108 9.23 13.59 -7.20
C LEU A 108 9.71 14.14 -8.55
N ALA A 109 9.05 13.78 -9.65
CA ALA A 109 9.40 14.25 -10.98
C ALA A 109 9.28 15.79 -11.11
N TRP A 110 8.20 16.36 -10.58
CA TRP A 110 7.99 17.82 -10.58
C TRP A 110 9.05 18.56 -9.77
N MET A 111 9.30 18.14 -8.53
CA MET A 111 10.24 18.83 -7.64
C MET A 111 11.70 18.66 -8.08
N TRP A 112 12.07 17.46 -8.54
CA TRP A 112 13.42 17.21 -9.04
C TRP A 112 13.65 17.88 -10.40
N GLY A 113 12.70 17.80 -11.32
CA GLY A 113 12.87 18.25 -12.71
C GLY A 113 12.64 19.75 -12.93
N PHE A 114 11.67 20.36 -12.25
CA PHE A 114 11.24 21.74 -12.54
C PHE A 114 11.58 22.71 -11.41
N ARG A 115 11.37 22.33 -10.15
CA ARG A 115 11.63 23.24 -9.01
C ARG A 115 13.11 23.57 -8.84
N GLN A 116 14.00 22.68 -9.28
CA GLN A 116 15.46 22.83 -9.24
C GLN A 116 16.02 23.71 -10.38
N LEU A 117 15.17 24.24 -11.28
CA LEU A 117 15.63 25.06 -12.40
C LEU A 117 16.44 26.30 -11.94
N PRO A 118 17.62 26.54 -12.54
CA PRO A 118 18.48 27.68 -12.23
C PRO A 118 17.73 29.04 -12.24
N GLN A 119 18.04 29.90 -11.28
CA GLN A 119 17.32 31.18 -11.08
C GLN A 119 17.67 32.25 -12.13
N ASP A 120 18.78 32.06 -12.86
CA ASP A 120 19.26 32.90 -13.96
C ASP A 120 18.41 32.79 -15.24
N LEU A 121 17.51 31.81 -15.30
CA LEU A 121 16.58 31.61 -16.43
C LEU A 121 15.46 32.69 -16.53
N GLY A 122 15.36 33.63 -15.60
CA GLY A 122 14.46 34.79 -15.69
C GLY A 122 13.00 34.41 -16.02
N GLU A 123 12.44 35.04 -17.07
CA GLU A 123 11.07 34.76 -17.54
C GLU A 123 10.87 33.33 -18.05
N MET A 124 11.92 32.70 -18.59
CA MET A 124 11.84 31.34 -19.12
C MET A 124 11.60 30.32 -18.00
N ARG A 125 12.15 30.57 -16.80
CA ARG A 125 11.89 29.77 -15.60
C ARG A 125 10.40 29.75 -15.25
N THR A 126 9.76 30.92 -15.23
CA THR A 126 8.36 31.04 -14.85
C THR A 126 7.45 30.30 -15.83
N LYS A 127 7.76 30.36 -17.13
CA LYS A 127 7.04 29.61 -18.17
C LYS A 127 7.22 28.10 -18.02
N LEU A 128 8.45 27.64 -17.75
CA LEU A 128 8.75 26.21 -17.54
C LEU A 128 8.08 25.66 -16.28
N LEU A 129 8.06 26.44 -15.20
CA LEU A 129 7.34 26.07 -13.99
C LEU A 129 5.82 26.02 -14.24
N GLN A 130 5.24 27.00 -14.94
CA GLN A 130 3.82 26.92 -15.28
C GLN A 130 3.53 25.67 -16.12
N LEU A 131 4.35 25.37 -17.13
CA LEU A 131 4.19 24.19 -17.96
C LEU A 131 4.17 22.89 -17.17
N GLY A 132 5.18 22.63 -16.32
CA GLY A 132 5.18 21.38 -15.57
C GLY A 132 4.18 21.33 -14.41
N ALA A 133 3.59 22.47 -13.99
CA ALA A 133 2.49 22.48 -13.03
C ALA A 133 1.15 22.07 -13.67
N VAL A 134 1.03 22.15 -15.00
CA VAL A 134 -0.19 21.79 -15.76
C VAL A 134 -0.01 20.48 -16.55
N ALA A 135 1.22 19.96 -16.68
CA ALA A 135 1.55 18.72 -17.37
C ALA A 135 1.48 17.50 -16.44
#